data_AF-A0A520DFF1-F1
#
_entry.id   AF-A0A520DFF1-F1
#
_cell.length_a   1.000
_cell.length_b   1.000
_cell.length_c   1.000
_cell.angle_alpha   90.00
_cell.angle_beta   90.00
_cell.angle_gamma   90.00
#
_symmetry.space_group_name_H-M   'P 1'
#
loop_
_entity.id
_entity.type
_entity.pdbx_description
1 polymer ?
#
loop_
_entity_poly.entity_id
_entity_poly.type
_entity_poly.pdbx_seq_one_letter_code
_entity_poly.pdbx_strand_id
1 'polypeptide(L)' 'MKMIITGSFGNISKPLTKELIEKGHLVTVISSNQNRQADIELLGATAAIGSLEDVEFLTNTFA' A
#
# COMPACT_ATOMS: atom_id res chain seq x y z
N MET A 1 10.35 8.30 5.95
CA MET A 1 10.67 8.04 4.53
C MET A 1 9.41 7.58 3.81
N LYS A 2 9.35 7.72 2.48
CA LYS A 2 8.26 7.17 1.66
C LYS A 2 8.57 5.71 1.33
N MET A 3 7.62 4.81 1.58
CA MET A 3 7.76 3.38 1.33
C MET A 3 6.54 2.86 0.59
N ILE A 4 6.78 1.95 -0.35
CA ILE A 4 5.74 1.35 -1.17
C ILE A 4 5.78 -0.15 -0.94
N ILE A 5 4.67 -0.71 -0.48
CA ILE A 5 4.53 -2.14 -0.22
C ILE A 5 3.71 -2.73 -1.36
N THR A 6 4.36 -3.59 -2.14
CA THR A 6 3.72 -4.39 -3.17
C THR A 6 3.17 -5.67 -2.59
N GLY A 7 1.96 -6.05 -3.00
CA GLY A 7 1.37 -7.35 -2.66
C GLY A 7 0.11 -7.23 -1.82
N SER A 8 -0.61 -8.33 -1.69
CA SER A 8 -1.92 -8.33 -1.03
C SER A 8 -1.84 -7.79 0.39
N PHE A 9 -2.75 -6.89 0.77
CA PHE A 9 -2.89 -6.38 2.14
C PHE A 9 -3.42 -7.44 3.10
N GLY A 10 -2.62 -8.50 3.32
CA GLY A 10 -2.94 -9.69 4.08
C GLY A 10 -2.02 -9.85 5.28
N ASN A 11 -1.69 -11.09 5.63
CA ASN A 11 -1.01 -11.42 6.89
C ASN A 11 0.39 -10.84 7.06
N ILE A 12 1.08 -10.45 5.97
CA ILE A 12 2.42 -9.84 6.02
C ILE A 12 2.33 -8.33 5.89
N SER A 13 1.72 -7.85 4.80
CA SER A 13 1.67 -6.43 4.48
C SER A 13 0.88 -5.62 5.52
N LYS A 14 -0.16 -6.20 6.14
CA LYS A 14 -0.96 -5.51 7.16
C LYS A 14 -0.17 -5.18 8.44
N PRO A 15 0.46 -6.14 9.15
CA PRO A 15 1.26 -5.82 10.33
C PRO A 15 2.49 -4.97 9.98
N LEU A 16 3.13 -5.21 8.83
CA LEU A 16 4.26 -4.39 8.39
C LEU A 16 3.87 -2.93 8.15
N THR A 17 2.75 -2.69 7.45
CA THR A 17 2.23 -1.33 7.20
C THR A 17 2.00 -0.61 8.52
N LYS A 18 1.36 -1.27 9.48
CA LYS A 18 1.11 -0.71 10.81
C LYS A 18 2.42 -0.32 11.50
N GLU A 19 3.40 -1.22 11.57
CA GLU A 19 4.68 -0.95 12.23
C GLU A 19 5.44 0.22 11.59
N LEU A 20 5.42 0.31 10.26
CA LEU A 20 6.09 1.39 9.53
C LEU A 20 5.42 2.76 9.75
N ILE A 21 4.09 2.79 9.81
CA ILE A 21 3.33 4.02 10.13
C ILE A 21 3.60 4.45 11.57
N GLU A 22 3.61 3.51 12.51
CA GLU A 22 3.94 3.78 13.93
C GLU A 22 5.37 4.34 14.08
N LYS A 23 6.31 3.96 13.20
CA LYS A 23 7.66 4.54 13.11
C LYS A 23 7.71 5.90 12.39
N GLY A 24 6.55 6.47 12.02
CA GLY A 24 6.46 7.78 11.37
C GLY A 24 6.83 7.75 9.87
N HIS A 25 6.69 6.60 9.22
CA HIS A 25 6.92 6.49 7.77
C HIS A 25 5.62 6.65 6.98
N LEU A 26 5.75 7.22 5.78
CA LEU A 26 4.63 7.32 4.85
C LEU A 26 4.60 6.04 4.02
N VAL A 27 3.53 5.27 4.16
CA VAL A 27 3.40 3.96 3.51
C VAL A 27 2.29 4.01 2.48
N THR A 28 2.61 3.63 1.24
CA THR A 28 1.65 3.37 0.18
C THR A 28 1.56 1.87 -0.06
N VAL A 29 0.35 1.31 -0.09
CA VAL A 29 0.12 -0.12 -0.33
C VAL A 29 -0.53 -0.30 -1.69
N ILE A 30 0.12 -1.07 -2.55
CA ILE A 30 -0.45 -1.47 -3.85
C ILE A 30 -1.31 -2.71 -3.67
N SER A 31 -2.58 -2.62 -4.03
CA SER A 31 -3.54 -3.73 -3.98
C SER A 31 -4.36 -3.81 -5.26
N SER A 32 -4.55 -5.01 -5.79
CA SER A 32 -5.47 -5.25 -6.91
C SER A 32 -6.94 -5.35 -6.48
N ASN A 33 -7.21 -5.36 -5.16
CA ASN A 33 -8.55 -5.49 -4.61
C ASN A 33 -9.04 -4.16 -4.03
N GLN A 34 -10.05 -3.56 -4.66
CA GLN A 34 -10.72 -2.33 -4.23
C GLN A 34 -11.31 -2.42 -2.83
N ASN A 35 -11.81 -3.59 -2.41
CA ASN A 35 -12.42 -3.76 -1.09
C ASN A 35 -11.44 -3.54 0.08
N ARG A 36 -10.12 -3.63 -0.20
CA ARG A 36 -9.09 -3.42 0.82
C ARG A 36 -8.67 -1.97 0.97
N GLN A 37 -9.15 -1.07 0.11
CA GLN A 37 -8.81 0.35 0.16
C GLN A 37 -9.14 0.97 1.53
N ALA A 38 -10.37 0.78 1.99
CA ALA A 38 -10.83 1.32 3.27
C ALA A 38 -9.99 0.82 4.45
N ASP A 39 -9.63 -0.47 4.47
CA ASP A 39 -8.80 -1.07 5.52
C ASP A 39 -7.38 -0.51 5.56
N ILE A 40 -6.80 -0.21 4.39
CA ILE A 40 -5.46 0.38 4.25
C ILE A 40 -5.48 1.83 4.76
N GLU A 41 -6.48 2.61 4.34
CA GLU A 41 -6.65 4.01 4.73
C GLU A 41 -6.97 4.17 6.23
N LEU A 42 -7.78 3.26 6.80
CA LEU A 42 -8.06 3.19 8.24
C LEU A 42 -6.80 2.98 9.09
N LEU A 43 -5.79 2.30 8.55
CA LEU A 43 -4.50 2.11 9.22
C LEU A 43 -3.56 3.31 9.05
N GLY A 44 -3.94 4.32 8.25
CA GLY A 44 -3.15 5.51 7.98
C GLY A 44 -2.18 5.38 6.79
N ALA A 45 -2.29 4.31 6.00
CA ALA A 45 -1.56 4.16 4.75
C ALA A 45 -2.34 4.74 3.56
N THR A 46 -1.63 5.05 2.48
CA THR A 46 -2.24 5.38 1.19
C THR A 46 -2.50 4.11 0.41
N ALA A 47 -3.73 3.90 -0.08
CA ALA A 47 -4.04 2.78 -0.96
C ALA A 47 -3.84 3.18 -2.43
N ALA A 48 -3.01 2.43 -3.15
CA ALA A 48 -2.89 2.51 -4.60
C ALA A 48 -3.57 1.27 -5.19
N ILE A 49 -4.75 1.46 -5.80
CA ILE A 49 -5.52 0.36 -6.34
C ILE A 49 -5.22 0.17 -7.82
N GLY A 50 -4.65 -0.98 -8.17
CA GLY A 50 -4.23 -1.31 -9.52
C GLY A 50 -3.55 -2.67 -9.60
N SER A 51 -3.10 -3.04 -10.80
CA SER A 51 -2.39 -4.30 -11.03
C SER A 51 -0.87 -4.08 -11.01
N LEU A 52 -0.13 -5.08 -10.50
CA LEU A 52 1.33 -5.13 -10.63
C LEU A 52 1.79 -5.39 -12.07
N GLU A 53 0.89 -5.79 -12.95
CA GLU A 53 1.17 -6.02 -14.37
C GLU A 53 1.01 -4.73 -15.21
N ASP A 54 0.40 -3.68 -14.63
CA ASP A 54 0.19 -2.40 -15.29
C ASP A 54 1.41 -1.49 -15.04
N VAL A 55 2.28 -1.41 -16.04
CA VAL A 55 3.51 -0.63 -15.98
C VAL A 55 3.23 0.87 -15.83
N GLU A 56 2.17 1.39 -16.44
CA GLU A 56 1.82 2.81 -16.36
C GLU A 56 1.34 3.15 -14.94
N PHE A 57 0.48 2.31 -14.38
CA PHE A 57 0.05 2.42 -12.98
C PHE A 57 1.23 2.38 -12.00
N LEU A 58 2.15 1.43 -12.18
CA LEU A 58 3.33 1.31 -11.31
C LEU A 58 4.24 2.53 -11.42
N THR A 59 4.46 3.02 -12.64
CA THR A 59 5.29 4.22 -12.87
C THR A 59 4.68 5.44 -12.17
N ASN A 60 3.37 5.62 -12.27
CA ASN A 60 2.67 6.71 -11.58
C ASN A 60 2.66 6.55 -10.06
N THR A 61 2.61 5.31 -9.57
CA THR A 61 2.61 5.03 -8.12
C THR A 61 3.99 5.22 -7.49
N PHE A 62 5.06 4.99 -8.25
CA PHE A 62 6.44 5.10 -7.78
C PHE A 62 7.04 6.52 -7.87
N ALA A 63 6.39 7.44 -8.59
CA ALA A 63 6.82 8.83 -8.77
C ALA A 63 6.69 9.68 -7.49
#